data_AF-A0A496Q708-F1
#
_entry.id   AF-A0A496Q708-F1
#
_cell.length_a   1.000
_cell.length_b   1.000
_cell.length_c   1.000
_cell.angle_alpha   90.00
_cell.angle_beta   90.00
_cell.angle_gamma   90.00
#
_symmetry.space_group_name_H-M   'P 1'
#
loop_
_entity.id
_entity.type
_entity.pdbx_description
1 polymer ?
#
loop_
_entity_poly.entity_id
_entity_poly.type
_entity_poly.pdbx_seq_one_letter_code
_entity_poly.pdbx_strand_id
1 'polypeptide(L)'
;MFFGFMRRKKKKSAREAKERLGAMLSTRKRSVPVEEILGEKISKESVGDVEHLIKRWAVERFKVGEKNIKVEFEEHNGYVVIITNITFD
;
A
#
# COMPACT_ATOMS: atom_id res chain seq x y z
N MET A 1 -42.10 33.73 -22.73
CA MET A 1 -41.66 32.34 -22.98
C MET A 1 -40.36 32.36 -23.77
N PHE A 2 -39.40 31.45 -23.65
CA PHE A 2 -38.86 30.61 -22.58
C PHE A 2 -37.60 29.98 -23.23
N PHE A 3 -36.45 30.19 -22.60
CA PHE A 3 -35.15 29.47 -22.64
C PHE A 3 -34.81 28.46 -23.77
N GLY A 4 -33.62 28.64 -24.35
CA GLY A 4 -32.85 27.57 -25.02
C GLY A 4 -31.34 27.76 -24.78
N PHE A 5 -30.77 26.91 -23.93
CA PHE A 5 -29.50 27.09 -23.20
C PHE A 5 -28.20 26.97 -24.03
N MET A 6 -27.22 27.76 -23.58
CA MET A 6 -25.79 27.71 -23.93
C MET A 6 -25.18 26.30 -23.78
N ARG A 7 -24.50 25.81 -24.83
CA ARG A 7 -23.56 24.68 -24.76
C ARG A 7 -22.20 25.04 -25.35
N ARG A 8 -21.32 25.71 -24.58
CA ARG A 8 -19.88 25.77 -24.89
C ARG A 8 -18.99 25.91 -23.65
N LYS A 9 -18.85 24.88 -22.81
CA LYS A 9 -17.76 24.79 -21.79
C LYS A 9 -17.38 23.34 -21.40
N LYS A 10 -17.12 22.42 -22.35
CA LYS A 10 -16.74 21.02 -21.99
C LYS A 10 -15.37 20.53 -22.45
N LYS A 11 -14.65 21.23 -23.34
CA LYS A 11 -13.37 20.71 -23.87
C LYS A 11 -12.12 21.04 -23.02
N LYS A 12 -12.13 22.15 -22.27
CA LYS A 12 -10.98 22.52 -21.40
C LYS A 12 -10.89 21.64 -20.13
N SER A 13 -12.02 21.32 -19.49
CA SER A 13 -12.02 20.59 -18.21
C SER A 13 -11.52 19.15 -18.32
N ALA A 14 -11.79 18.47 -19.44
CA ALA A 14 -11.35 17.09 -19.65
C ALA A 14 -9.82 16.97 -19.78
N ARG A 15 -9.17 17.97 -20.41
CA ARG A 15 -7.72 18.01 -20.55
C ARG A 15 -7.05 18.30 -19.21
N GLU A 16 -7.59 19.25 -18.46
CA GLU A 16 -7.09 19.62 -17.14
C GLU A 16 -7.26 18.47 -16.12
N ALA A 17 -8.38 17.74 -16.18
CA ALA A 17 -8.58 16.54 -15.37
C ALA A 17 -7.58 15.43 -15.73
N LYS A 18 -7.27 15.26 -17.02
CA LYS A 18 -6.28 14.29 -17.49
C LYS A 18 -4.86 14.65 -17.06
N GLU A 19 -4.50 15.93 -17.09
CA GLU A 19 -3.20 16.43 -16.59
C GLU A 19 -3.08 16.27 -15.07
N ARG A 20 -4.15 16.54 -14.31
CA ARG A 20 -4.19 16.29 -12.85
C ARG A 20 -4.08 14.80 -12.51
N LEU A 21 -4.80 13.93 -13.23
CA LEU A 21 -4.67 12.48 -13.09
C LEU A 21 -3.27 11.99 -13.45
N GLY A 22 -2.69 12.53 -14.52
CA GLY A 22 -1.31 12.23 -14.93
C GLY A 22 -0.30 12.63 -13.84
N ALA A 23 -0.46 13.82 -13.24
CA ALA A 23 0.39 14.28 -12.14
C ALA A 23 0.25 13.38 -10.90
N MET A 24 -0.98 13.00 -10.53
CA MET A 24 -1.23 12.08 -9.41
C MET A 24 -0.62 10.69 -9.65
N LEU A 25 -0.76 10.14 -10.85
CA LEU A 25 -0.19 8.83 -11.23
C LEU A 25 1.32 8.87 -11.45
N SER A 26 1.89 10.04 -11.79
CA SER A 26 3.34 10.24 -11.94
C SER A 26 4.09 10.31 -10.62
N THR A 27 3.36 10.43 -9.50
CA THR A 27 3.90 10.18 -8.16
C THR A 27 4.15 8.68 -8.09
N ARG A 28 5.34 8.27 -8.56
CA ARG A 28 5.84 6.89 -8.56
C ARG A 28 5.27 6.15 -7.36
N LYS A 29 4.62 5.01 -7.61
CA LYS A 29 4.54 3.94 -6.63
C LYS A 29 5.97 3.79 -6.09
N ARG A 30 6.23 4.28 -4.88
CA ARG A 30 7.51 4.08 -4.23
C ARG A 30 7.57 2.57 -4.08
N SER A 31 8.33 1.90 -4.95
CA SER A 31 8.67 0.51 -4.72
C SER A 31 9.49 0.54 -3.44
N VAL A 32 8.86 0.16 -2.34
CA VAL A 32 9.58 -0.07 -1.10
C VAL A 32 10.57 -1.18 -1.45
N PRO A 33 11.89 -0.93 -1.35
CA PRO A 33 12.85 -2.00 -1.56
C PRO A 33 12.50 -3.10 -0.55
N VAL A 34 12.19 -4.29 -1.06
CA VAL A 34 11.99 -5.46 -0.22
C VAL A 34 13.39 -5.81 0.28
N GLU A 35 13.74 -5.32 1.47
CA GLU A 35 14.89 -5.86 2.20
C GLU A 35 14.58 -7.34 2.47
N GLU A 36 15.49 -8.22 2.08
CA GLU A 36 15.35 -9.65 2.25
C GLU A 36 15.54 -9.97 3.74
N ILE A 37 14.44 -9.93 4.51
CA ILE A 37 14.46 -10.13 5.96
C ILE A 37 14.71 -11.62 6.30
N LEU A 38 14.52 -12.54 5.36
CA LEU A 38 14.48 -13.99 5.63
C LEU A 38 15.33 -14.76 4.61
N GLY A 39 16.55 -15.13 5.02
CA GLY A 39 17.47 -15.96 4.23
C GLY A 39 17.16 -17.46 4.23
N GLU A 40 16.06 -17.90 4.86
CA GLU A 40 15.68 -19.31 4.98
C GLU A 40 14.37 -19.63 4.26
N LYS A 41 14.30 -20.84 3.68
CA LYS A 41 13.11 -21.36 2.97
C LYS A 41 11.93 -21.46 3.94
N ILE A 42 11.03 -20.49 3.88
CA ILE A 42 9.78 -20.44 4.66
C ILE A 42 8.90 -21.65 4.28
N SER A 43 8.73 -22.61 5.19
CA SER A 43 7.75 -23.70 5.08
C SER A 43 6.40 -23.25 5.65
N LYS A 44 5.28 -23.93 5.30
CA LYS A 44 3.94 -23.55 5.78
C LYS A 44 3.79 -23.58 7.32
N GLU A 45 4.67 -24.28 8.04
CA GLU A 45 4.68 -24.35 9.52
C GLU A 45 5.34 -23.12 10.16
N SER A 46 6.07 -22.30 9.39
CA SER A 46 6.83 -21.15 9.89
C SER A 46 6.06 -19.82 9.93
N VAL A 47 4.76 -19.81 9.59
CA VAL A 47 3.96 -18.56 9.50
C VAL A 47 3.87 -17.85 10.86
N GLY A 48 3.64 -18.60 11.95
CA GLY A 48 3.59 -18.03 13.30
C GLY A 48 4.94 -17.45 13.74
N ASP A 49 6.03 -18.14 13.41
CA ASP A 49 7.39 -17.69 13.72
C ASP A 49 7.74 -16.42 12.95
N VAL A 50 7.35 -16.34 11.67
CA VAL A 50 7.53 -15.16 10.83
C VAL A 50 6.72 -13.97 11.34
N GLU A 51 5.47 -14.18 11.77
CA GLU A 51 4.65 -13.13 12.37
C GLU A 51 5.31 -12.53 13.62
N HIS A 52 5.78 -13.38 14.54
CA HIS A 52 6.46 -12.95 15.75
C HIS A 52 7.77 -12.21 15.45
N LEU A 53 8.56 -12.69 14.49
CA LEU A 53 9.79 -12.03 14.06
C LEU A 53 9.51 -10.63 13.51
N ILE A 54 8.52 -10.49 12.64
CA ILE A 54 8.13 -9.21 12.04
C ILE A 54 7.62 -8.24 13.11
N LYS A 55 6.75 -8.71 14.01
CA LYS A 55 6.24 -7.89 15.13
C LYS A 55 7.37 -7.42 16.01
N ARG A 56 8.27 -8.31 16.43
CA ARG A 56 9.42 -7.96 17.26
C ARG A 56 10.33 -6.93 16.58
N TRP A 57 10.68 -7.16 15.32
CA TRP A 57 11.49 -6.22 14.54
C TRP A 57 10.82 -4.84 14.45
N ALA A 58 9.51 -4.81 14.21
CA ALA A 58 8.74 -3.56 14.13
C ALA A 58 8.66 -2.83 15.48
N VAL A 59 8.44 -3.53 16.59
CA VAL A 59 8.48 -2.95 17.95
C VAL A 59 9.85 -2.32 18.20
N GLU A 60 10.94 -3.03 17.92
CA GLU A 60 12.29 -2.56 18.15
C GLU A 60 12.64 -1.33 17.30
N ARG A 61 12.19 -1.30 16.04
CA ARG A 61 12.54 -0.26 15.05
C ARG A 61 11.69 0.99 15.16
N PHE A 62 10.39 0.83 15.40
CA PHE A 62 9.40 1.92 15.40
C PHE A 62 8.97 2.35 16.79
N LYS A 63 9.39 1.64 17.84
CA LYS A 63 9.11 1.96 19.26
C LYS A 63 7.61 2.06 19.57
N VAL A 64 6.80 1.22 18.93
CA VAL A 64 5.37 1.10 19.18
C VAL A 64 5.07 -0.18 19.96
N GLY A 65 3.92 -0.22 20.64
CA GLY A 65 3.45 -1.45 21.28
C GLY A 65 3.07 -2.52 20.26
N GLU A 66 3.25 -3.79 20.60
CA GLU A 66 2.95 -4.93 19.71
C GLU A 66 1.50 -4.93 19.24
N LYS A 67 0.56 -4.49 20.09
CA LYS A 67 -0.86 -4.30 19.76
C LYS A 67 -1.13 -3.33 18.61
N ASN A 68 -0.19 -2.42 18.33
CA ASN A 68 -0.31 -1.43 17.26
C ASN A 68 0.27 -1.95 15.93
N ILE A 69 0.72 -3.21 15.89
CA ILE A 69 1.30 -3.85 14.72
C ILE A 69 0.38 -5.01 14.30
N LYS A 70 -0.15 -4.90 13.08
CA LYS A 70 -0.97 -5.93 12.45
C LYS A 70 -0.21 -6.55 11.29
N VAL A 71 -0.06 -7.87 11.30
CA VAL A 71 0.58 -8.64 10.22
C VAL A 71 -0.49 -9.50 9.57
N GLU A 72 -0.58 -9.46 8.24
CA GLU A 72 -1.49 -10.25 7.44
C GLU A 72 -0.72 -11.00 6.36
N PHE A 73 -1.15 -12.24 6.08
CA PHE A 73 -0.54 -13.10 5.07
C PHE A 73 -1.57 -13.36 3.96
N GLU A 74 -1.22 -13.00 2.73
CA GLU A 74 -2.04 -13.29 1.55
C GLU A 74 -1.30 -14.23 0.61
N GLU A 75 -1.87 -15.41 0.35
CA GLU A 75 -1.35 -16.36 -0.65
C GLU A 75 -1.93 -16.01 -2.03
N HIS A 76 -1.05 -15.69 -2.96
CA HIS A 76 -1.36 -15.46 -4.37
C HIS A 76 -0.65 -16.53 -5.20
N ASN A 77 -1.14 -16.84 -6.40
CA ASN A 77 -0.64 -17.95 -7.23
C ASN A 77 0.90 -18.06 -7.33
N GLY A 78 1.52 -18.81 -6.42
CA GLY A 78 2.96 -19.05 -6.33
C GLY A 78 3.77 -18.16 -5.38
N TYR A 79 3.18 -17.22 -4.63
CA TYR A 79 3.89 -16.37 -3.66
C TYR A 79 3.01 -15.96 -2.46
N VAL A 80 3.66 -15.61 -1.35
CA VAL A 80 3.01 -15.06 -0.16
C VAL A 80 3.35 -13.58 -0.05
N VAL A 81 2.33 -12.74 0.14
CA VAL A 81 2.48 -11.33 0.48
C VAL A 81 2.30 -11.19 1.97
N ILE A 82 3.28 -10.57 2.63
CA ILE A 82 3.18 -10.25 4.05
C ILE A 82 2.95 -8.74 4.18
N ILE A 83 1.78 -8.38 4.70
CA ILE A 83 1.36 -6.99 4.86
C ILE A 83 1.50 -6.64 6.34
N THR A 84 2.37 -5.69 6.66
CA THR A 84 2.59 -5.22 8.04
C THR A 84 2.11 -3.77 8.17
N ASN A 85 1.06 -3.57 8.95
CA ASN A 85 0.51 -2.25 9.28
C ASN A 85 0.96 -1.84 10.67
N ILE A 86 1.52 -0.64 10.79
CA ILE A 86 2.04 -0.09 12.04
C ILE A 86 1.31 1.22 12.32
N THR A 87 0.65 1.29 13.48
CA THR A 87 -0.04 2.51 13.93
C THR A 87 0.82 3.24 14.96
N PHE A 88 1.06 4.52 14.72
CA PHE A 88 1.74 5.41 15.66
C PHE A 88 0.67 6.18 16.44
N ASP A 89 0.72 6.10 17.76
CA ASP A 89 -0.11 6.91 18.67
C ASP A 89 0.51 8.31 18.88
#